data_AF-A0AAP0SKU7-F1
#
_entry.id   AF-A0AAP0SKU7-F1
#
_cell.length_a   1.000
_cell.length_b   1.000
_cell.length_c   1.000
_cell.angle_alpha   90.00
_cell.angle_beta   90.00
_cell.angle_gamma   90.00
#
_symmetry.space_group_name_H-M   'P 1'
#
loop_
_entity.id
_entity.type
_entity.pdbx_description
1 polymer ?
#
loop_
_entity_poly.entity_id
_entity_poly.type
_entity_poly.pdbx_seq_one_letter_code
_entity_poly.pdbx_strand_id
1 'polypeptide(L)'
;MKALLVLALGSLCSVAMAEEVAQGGAEQIPVEQYSYSQHLDIAKVISMSEVPNVCEVVPARMTYEDSQGKRHILEYRVMGNGCSNG
;
A
#
# COMPACT_ATOMS: atom_id res chain seq x y z
N MET A 1 -14.89 47.09 46.76
CA MET A 1 -14.68 45.86 47.56
C MET A 1 -15.86 44.94 47.27
N LYS A 2 -15.79 43.74 46.71
CA LYS A 2 -14.75 42.87 46.15
C LYS A 2 -15.45 42.12 45.00
N ALA A 3 -14.90 42.14 43.79
CA ALA A 3 -15.38 41.33 42.68
C ALA A 3 -14.59 40.02 42.69
N LEU A 4 -15.21 38.93 43.14
CA LEU A 4 -14.65 37.59 43.10
C LEU A 4 -15.80 36.61 42.89
N LEU A 5 -15.91 36.11 41.66
CA LEU A 5 -16.26 34.71 41.39
C LEU A 5 -15.97 34.41 39.92
N VAL A 6 -14.72 34.00 39.71
CA VAL A 6 -14.25 33.31 38.51
C VAL A 6 -14.89 31.92 38.52
N LEU A 7 -15.87 31.68 37.66
CA LEU A 7 -16.36 30.34 37.36
C LEU A 7 -15.75 29.91 36.03
N ALA A 8 -14.60 29.26 36.15
CA ALA A 8 -14.01 28.45 35.10
C ALA A 8 -14.95 27.26 34.82
N LEU A 9 -15.64 27.28 33.69
CA LEU A 9 -16.21 26.06 33.10
C LEU A 9 -15.36 25.71 31.88
N GLY A 10 -14.29 24.98 32.16
CA GLY A 10 -13.58 24.21 31.14
C GLY A 10 -14.53 23.14 30.61
N SER A 11 -15.04 23.36 29.42
CA SER A 11 -15.60 22.30 28.58
C SER A 11 -14.78 22.27 27.30
N LEU A 12 -13.53 21.80 27.42
CA LEU A 12 -12.78 21.33 26.27
C LEU A 12 -13.45 20.01 25.84
N CYS A 13 -14.48 20.12 24.99
CA CYS A 13 -15.02 18.96 24.31
C CYS A 13 -13.88 18.32 23.52
N SER A 14 -13.44 17.14 23.96
CA SER A 14 -12.61 16.28 23.14
C SER A 14 -13.43 15.89 21.92
N VAL A 15 -13.19 16.57 20.80
CA VAL A 15 -13.65 16.09 19.50
C VAL A 15 -12.85 14.83 19.18
N ALA A 16 -13.43 13.67 19.50
CA ALA A 16 -12.96 12.41 18.97
C ALA A 16 -13.27 12.43 17.47
N MET A 17 -12.28 12.80 16.66
CA MET A 17 -12.34 12.58 15.22
C MET A 17 -12.20 11.08 15.02
N ALA A 18 -13.34 10.39 14.84
CA ALA A 18 -13.34 9.08 14.23
C ALA A 18 -13.05 9.31 12.73
N GLU A 19 -11.78 9.27 12.36
CA GLU A 19 -11.40 9.19 10.95
C GLU A 19 -11.76 7.80 10.45
N GLU A 20 -13.01 7.63 10.05
CA GLU A 20 -13.40 6.54 9.19
C GLU A 20 -12.79 6.84 7.82
N VAL A 21 -11.55 6.37 7.62
CA VAL A 21 -11.00 6.14 6.28
C VAL A 21 -11.82 5.04 5.61
N ALA A 22 -13.05 5.39 5.23
CA ALA A 22 -13.78 4.72 4.17
C ALA A 22 -13.06 5.04 2.85
N GLN A 23 -11.87 4.46 2.65
CA GLN A 23 -11.22 4.40 1.35
C GLN A 23 -11.93 3.35 0.50
N GLY A 24 -13.19 3.65 0.16
CA GLY A 24 -13.99 2.97 -0.84
C GLY A 24 -13.92 3.64 -2.22
N GLY A 25 -13.03 4.61 -2.41
CA GLY A 25 -12.58 5.01 -3.73
C GLY A 25 -11.41 4.11 -4.09
N ALA A 26 -11.58 3.23 -5.08
CA ALA A 26 -10.46 2.49 -5.65
C ALA A 26 -9.55 3.51 -6.35
N GLU A 27 -8.66 4.15 -5.59
CA GLU A 27 -7.57 4.92 -6.14
C GLU A 27 -6.81 3.98 -7.06
N GLN A 28 -6.77 4.31 -8.35
CA GLN A 28 -6.13 3.48 -9.35
C GLN A 28 -4.62 3.59 -9.13
N ILE A 29 -4.07 2.66 -8.36
CA ILE A 29 -2.63 2.56 -8.14
C ILE A 29 -1.99 2.29 -9.51
N PRO A 30 -1.10 3.17 -9.99
CA PRO A 30 -0.44 2.97 -11.27
C PRO A 30 0.44 1.73 -11.23
N VAL A 31 0.55 1.04 -12.37
CA VAL A 31 1.46 -0.10 -12.51
C VAL A 31 2.86 0.43 -12.83
N GLU A 32 3.81 0.13 -11.97
CA GLU A 32 5.22 0.51 -12.10
C GLU A 32 5.99 -0.58 -12.81
N GLN A 33 6.81 -0.22 -13.79
CA GLN A 33 7.68 -1.18 -14.49
C GLN A 33 8.99 -1.34 -13.73
N TYR A 34 9.35 -2.57 -13.38
CA TYR A 34 10.61 -2.84 -12.72
C TYR A 34 11.80 -2.60 -13.66
N SER A 35 12.77 -1.78 -13.21
CA SER A 35 14.07 -1.65 -13.86
C SER A 35 15.12 -2.50 -13.13
N TYR A 36 15.96 -3.20 -13.89
CA TYR A 36 17.02 -4.02 -13.32
C TYR A 36 17.97 -3.15 -12.48
N SER A 37 18.26 -3.58 -11.25
CA SER A 37 19.01 -2.84 -10.20
C SER A 37 18.21 -1.78 -9.43
N GLN A 38 16.90 -1.64 -9.66
CA GLN A 38 16.06 -0.81 -8.80
C GLN A 38 15.99 -1.44 -7.40
N HIS A 39 16.31 -0.65 -6.38
CA HIS A 39 16.10 -1.03 -5.00
C HIS A 39 14.65 -0.72 -4.61
N LEU A 40 13.92 -1.76 -4.22
CA LEU A 40 12.53 -1.65 -3.80
C LEU A 40 12.46 -1.67 -2.28
N ASP A 41 11.76 -0.70 -1.70
CA ASP A 41 11.42 -0.70 -0.28
C ASP A 41 10.16 -1.56 -0.09
N ILE A 42 10.34 -2.86 0.17
CA ILE A 42 9.23 -3.81 0.36
C ILE A 42 9.15 -4.16 1.84
N ALA A 43 8.14 -3.65 2.52
CA ALA A 43 7.83 -4.05 3.89
C ALA A 43 6.92 -5.29 3.93
N LYS A 44 5.94 -5.37 3.02
CA LYS A 44 4.99 -6.50 2.97
C LYS A 44 4.50 -6.80 1.56
N VAL A 45 4.58 -8.07 1.15
CA VAL A 45 3.93 -8.53 -0.09
C VAL A 45 2.46 -8.82 0.18
N ILE A 46 1.57 -8.23 -0.62
CA ILE A 46 0.11 -8.38 -0.51
C ILE A 46 -0.39 -9.46 -1.46
N SER A 47 0.05 -9.45 -2.71
CA SER A 47 -0.31 -10.47 -3.70
C SER A 47 0.71 -10.54 -4.82
N MET A 48 0.73 -11.68 -5.52
CA MET A 48 1.51 -11.89 -6.72
C MET A 48 0.60 -12.56 -7.77
N SER A 49 0.80 -12.24 -9.05
CA SER A 49 0.12 -12.94 -10.14
C SER A 49 0.60 -14.39 -10.23
N GLU A 50 -0.30 -15.28 -10.62
CA GLU A 50 0.08 -16.64 -10.99
C GLU A 50 1.01 -16.62 -12.22
N VAL A 51 1.96 -17.55 -12.24
CA VAL A 51 2.88 -17.72 -13.36
C VAL A 51 2.31 -18.79 -14.31
N PRO A 52 1.99 -18.44 -15.56
CA PRO A 52 1.40 -19.38 -16.50
C PRO A 52 2.34 -20.54 -16.85
N ASN A 53 1.75 -21.68 -17.21
CA ASN A 53 2.47 -22.87 -17.65
C ASN A 53 2.82 -22.77 -19.15
N VAL A 54 3.74 -21.87 -19.48
CA VAL A 54 4.29 -21.64 -20.82
C VAL A 54 5.82 -21.60 -20.75
N CYS A 55 6.51 -21.91 -21.85
CA CYS A 55 7.98 -21.90 -21.90
C CYS A 55 8.50 -20.61 -22.55
N GLU A 56 8.21 -19.47 -21.92
CA GLU A 56 8.67 -18.15 -22.36
C GLU A 56 8.70 -17.15 -21.19
N VAL A 57 9.31 -15.99 -21.41
CA VAL A 57 9.37 -14.90 -20.42
C VAL A 57 8.10 -14.04 -20.50
N VAL A 58 7.28 -14.12 -19.47
CA VAL A 58 5.96 -13.47 -19.36
C VAL A 58 5.95 -12.33 -18.33
N PRO A 59 5.06 -11.32 -18.48
CA PRO A 59 4.85 -10.33 -17.44
C PRO A 59 4.17 -10.96 -16.21
N ALA A 60 4.59 -10.54 -15.03
CA ALA A 60 4.01 -10.87 -13.74
C ALA A 60 3.85 -9.59 -12.91
N ARG A 61 2.90 -9.59 -11.98
CA ARG A 61 2.62 -8.46 -11.09
C ARG A 61 2.79 -8.83 -9.63
N MET A 62 3.27 -7.89 -8.84
CA MET A 62 3.34 -7.97 -7.39
C MET A 62 2.73 -6.71 -6.79
N THR A 63 1.75 -6.90 -5.92
CA THR A 63 1.24 -5.83 -5.07
C THR A 63 1.98 -5.89 -3.74
N TYR A 64 2.60 -4.79 -3.32
CA TYR A 64 3.32 -4.72 -2.05
C TYR A 64 3.05 -3.40 -1.33
N GLU A 65 3.36 -3.38 -0.04
CA GLU A 65 3.36 -2.21 0.83
C GLU A 65 4.81 -1.87 1.20
N ASP A 66 5.16 -0.58 1.12
CA ASP A 66 6.49 -0.06 1.48
C ASP A 66 6.63 0.22 2.99
N SER A 67 7.80 0.66 3.44
CA SER A 67 8.03 0.97 4.87
C SER A 67 7.20 2.15 5.41
N GLN A 68 6.59 2.94 4.52
CA GLN A 68 5.72 4.07 4.84
C GLN A 68 4.22 3.69 4.81
N GLY A 69 3.88 2.42 4.53
CA GLY A 69 2.51 1.95 4.44
C GLY A 69 1.83 2.23 3.08
N LYS A 70 2.58 2.69 2.07
CA LYS A 70 2.06 2.97 0.73
C LYS A 70 2.03 1.70 -0.11
N ARG A 71 0.95 1.51 -0.86
CA ARG A 71 0.77 0.36 -1.75
C ARG A 71 1.27 0.65 -3.17
N HIS A 72 1.97 -0.33 -3.73
CA HIS A 72 2.54 -0.30 -5.07
C HIS A 72 2.12 -1.54 -5.85
N ILE A 73 1.96 -1.40 -7.17
CA ILE A 73 1.79 -2.51 -8.10
C ILE A 73 3.00 -2.51 -9.03
N LEU A 74 3.88 -3.50 -8.86
CA LEU A 74 5.06 -3.68 -9.69
C LEU A 74 4.79 -4.72 -10.78
N GLU A 75 5.08 -4.40 -12.03
CA GLU A 75 5.16 -5.35 -13.14
C GLU A 75 6.63 -5.67 -13.45
N TYR A 76 6.93 -6.96 -13.55
CA TYR A 76 8.25 -7.49 -13.84
C TYR A 76 8.13 -8.72 -14.73
N ARG A 77 9.25 -9.26 -15.20
CA ARG A 77 9.25 -10.40 -16.11
C ARG A 77 9.79 -11.66 -15.44
N VAL A 78 9.12 -12.78 -15.64
CA VAL A 78 9.49 -14.10 -15.10
C VAL A 78 9.46 -15.16 -16.18
N MET A 79 10.23 -16.23 -16.01
CA MET A 79 10.11 -17.43 -16.84
C MET A 79 8.82 -18.17 -16.47
N GLY A 80 8.02 -18.55 -17.47
CA GLY A 80 6.84 -19.39 -17.25
C GLY A 80 7.20 -20.79 -16.77
N ASN A 81 6.24 -21.49 -16.18
CA ASN A 81 6.45 -22.80 -15.56
C ASN A 81 6.49 -23.97 -16.57
N GLY A 82 6.35 -23.70 -17.87
CA GLY A 82 6.19 -24.73 -18.90
C GLY A 82 7.49 -25.28 -19.49
N CYS A 83 8.65 -24.76 -19.06
CA CYS A 83 9.91 -25.37 -19.43
C CYS A 83 10.25 -26.50 -18.44
N SER A 84 10.25 -27.74 -18.92
CA SER A 84 10.87 -28.87 -18.23
C SER A 84 11.99 -29.40 -19.12
N ASN A 85 13.22 -29.41 -18.60
CA ASN A 85 14.46 -29.89 -19.27
C ASN A 85 15.00 -28.93 -20.35
N GLY A 86 15.88 -28.02 -19.94
CA GLY A 86 16.66 -27.18 -20.86
C GLY A 86 17.62 -27.95 -21.75
#